data_AF-A0A2V7RFU0-F1
#
_entry.id   AF-A0A2V7RFU0-F1
#
_cell.length_a   1.000
_cell.length_b   1.000
_cell.length_c   1.000
_cell.angle_alpha   90.00
_cell.angle_beta   90.00
_cell.angle_gamma   90.00
#
_symmetry.space_group_name_H-M   'P 1'
#
loop_
_entity.id
_entity.type
_entity.pdbx_description
1 polymer ?
#
loop_
_entity_poly.entity_id
_entity_poly.type
_entity_poly.pdbx_seq_one_letter_code
_entity_poly.pdbx_strand_id
1 'polypeptide(L)'
;EAVRTIPVARRPNKVNANEFAQPPRDNGSFASFLGSLPDVLVARDFLRVVDAIVGAARRERGVVVMLGGHIVKTGLAPVLIDLMRRRVITHVAMNGSASIHDFEIARFGGTSEDVAAGLRDGSFGMADETGREMNEAFIRGSREYQGMGETLARALDAADANGLLLHPELSVLLGAYRLDVPTTVHAALGAEIIHQHPAASGAAIGDTSHRDFRRLAHSLTNLDDGGVVLNLGSAVIMPEVFLKALTIARNLNEGRPRNFVSCDLDMQRHYRPRMNVVQRPTLESGKGYEITGHHELMVPLLAWAVVEKLSAV
;
A
#
# COMPACT_ATOMS: atom_id res chain seq x y z
N GLU A 1 41.32 -19.83 21.77
CA GLU A 1 41.56 -19.36 20.39
C GLU A 1 41.59 -17.83 20.37
N ALA A 2 42.42 -17.21 19.54
CA ALA A 2 42.52 -15.75 19.44
C ALA A 2 41.97 -15.27 18.09
N VAL A 3 41.04 -14.31 18.14
CA VAL A 3 40.47 -13.67 16.95
C VAL A 3 41.55 -12.85 16.24
N ARG A 4 41.65 -12.98 14.91
CA ARG A 4 42.53 -12.14 14.09
C ARG A 4 41.83 -10.84 13.72
N THR A 5 42.50 -9.72 13.90
CA THR A 5 42.01 -8.39 13.53
C THR A 5 42.73 -7.88 12.27
N ILE A 6 42.15 -6.88 11.60
CA ILE A 6 42.76 -6.22 10.44
C ILE A 6 42.81 -4.69 10.65
N PRO A 7 43.85 -3.98 10.18
CA PRO A 7 43.89 -2.53 10.21
C PRO A 7 42.81 -1.90 9.32
N VAL A 8 42.22 -0.78 9.76
CA VAL A 8 41.13 -0.09 9.03
C VAL A 8 41.53 0.30 7.60
N ALA A 9 42.81 0.62 7.34
CA ALA A 9 43.31 1.00 6.03
C ALA A 9 43.17 -0.11 4.96
N ARG A 10 43.03 -1.38 5.37
CA ARG A 10 42.81 -2.52 4.47
C ARG A 10 41.33 -2.89 4.31
N ARG A 11 40.43 -2.24 5.05
CA ARG A 11 38.99 -2.50 5.00
C ARG A 11 38.32 -1.44 4.12
N PRO A 12 37.69 -1.81 2.98
CA PRO A 12 36.88 -0.86 2.23
C PRO A 12 35.71 -0.39 3.10
N ASN A 13 35.63 0.93 3.35
CA ASN A 13 34.52 1.55 4.04
C ASN A 13 33.40 1.81 3.03
N LYS A 14 32.16 1.41 3.37
CA LYS A 14 30.98 1.63 2.53
C LYS A 14 30.35 3.02 2.72
N VAL A 15 30.83 3.78 3.70
CA VAL A 15 30.29 5.10 4.09
C VAL A 15 31.45 6.02 4.43
N ASN A 16 31.37 7.26 3.94
CA ASN A 16 32.31 8.34 4.16
C ASN A 16 31.63 9.50 4.93
N ALA A 17 32.44 10.33 5.58
CA ALA A 17 31.94 11.46 6.39
C ALA A 17 31.11 12.48 5.58
N ASN A 18 31.37 12.61 4.28
CA ASN A 18 30.63 13.51 3.39
C ASN A 18 29.19 13.04 3.11
N GLU A 19 28.87 11.78 3.43
CA GLU A 19 27.52 11.22 3.29
C GLU A 19 26.68 11.44 4.58
N PHE A 20 27.23 12.11 5.60
CA PHE A 20 26.55 12.35 6.86
C PHE A 20 25.57 13.52 6.77
N ALA A 21 24.60 13.48 7.68
CA ALA A 21 23.57 14.50 7.79
C ALA A 21 24.16 15.85 8.20
N GLN A 22 23.50 16.92 7.81
CA GLN A 22 23.81 18.28 8.25
C GLN A 22 22.85 18.69 9.39
N PRO A 23 23.32 19.48 10.38
CA PRO A 23 22.43 19.98 11.42
C PRO A 23 21.34 20.90 10.85
N PRO A 24 20.19 21.03 11.52
CA PRO A 24 19.16 21.99 11.14
C PRO A 24 19.73 23.41 11.05
N ARG A 25 19.26 24.19 10.08
CA ARG A 25 19.60 25.61 9.92
C ARG A 25 18.45 26.47 10.45
N ASP A 26 18.78 27.61 11.07
CA ASP A 26 17.78 28.60 11.47
C ASP A 26 17.00 29.07 10.23
N ASN A 27 15.66 29.03 10.29
CA ASN A 27 14.74 29.32 9.18
C ASN A 27 14.83 28.36 7.96
N GLY A 28 15.19 27.10 8.16
CA GLY A 28 15.30 26.10 7.08
C GLY A 28 13.98 25.79 6.36
N SER A 29 14.00 25.84 5.03
CA SER A 29 12.91 25.33 4.18
C SER A 29 12.88 23.80 4.14
N PHE A 30 11.77 23.19 3.68
CA PHE A 30 11.71 21.73 3.48
C PHE A 30 12.77 21.22 2.49
N ALA A 31 13.13 22.01 1.47
CA ALA A 31 14.23 21.70 0.58
C ALA A 31 15.58 21.65 1.32
N SER A 32 15.80 22.56 2.27
CA SER A 32 16.98 22.52 3.14
C SER A 32 16.99 21.28 4.03
N PHE A 33 15.83 20.86 4.54
CA PHE A 33 15.71 19.62 5.30
C PHE A 33 16.07 18.40 4.44
N LEU A 34 15.49 18.26 3.24
CA LEU A 34 15.82 17.16 2.33
C LEU A 34 17.32 17.14 1.98
N GLY A 35 17.92 18.30 1.70
CA GLY A 35 19.35 18.43 1.44
C GLY A 35 20.25 18.18 2.66
N SER A 36 19.70 18.16 3.87
CA SER A 36 20.43 17.84 5.10
C SER A 36 20.39 16.35 5.46
N LEU A 37 19.55 15.55 4.80
CA LEU A 37 19.49 14.11 5.05
C LEU A 37 20.82 13.45 4.66
N PRO A 38 21.25 12.42 5.41
CA PRO A 38 22.47 11.72 5.06
C PRO A 38 22.25 10.92 3.76
N ASP A 39 23.21 10.97 2.84
CA ASP A 39 23.17 10.15 1.63
C ASP A 39 23.63 8.73 1.93
N VAL A 40 22.94 8.02 2.85
CA VAL A 40 23.21 6.61 3.15
C VAL A 40 21.93 5.85 3.44
N LEU A 41 21.96 4.54 3.17
CA LEU A 41 20.89 3.60 3.54
C LEU A 41 19.51 4.14 3.10
N VAL A 42 18.51 4.07 3.99
CA VAL A 42 17.12 4.42 3.69
C VAL A 42 16.94 5.90 3.35
N ALA A 43 17.77 6.81 3.87
CA ALA A 43 17.66 8.23 3.54
C ALA A 43 18.04 8.48 2.07
N ARG A 44 19.11 7.83 1.58
CA ARG A 44 19.46 7.81 0.14
C ARG A 44 18.33 7.21 -0.71
N ASP A 45 17.78 6.08 -0.28
CA ASP A 45 16.69 5.42 -1.03
C ASP A 45 15.43 6.28 -1.07
N PHE A 46 15.09 6.97 0.03
CA PHE A 46 13.98 7.92 0.07
C PHE A 46 14.17 9.06 -0.92
N LEU A 47 15.33 9.69 -0.96
CA LEU A 47 15.63 10.76 -1.94
C LEU A 47 15.51 10.25 -3.38
N ARG A 48 15.99 9.03 -3.67
CA ARG A 48 15.83 8.41 -5.00
C ARG A 48 14.37 8.14 -5.37
N VAL A 49 13.54 7.74 -4.40
CA VAL A 49 12.09 7.58 -4.61
C VAL A 49 11.43 8.94 -4.90
N VAL A 50 11.82 10.00 -4.16
CA VAL A 50 11.36 11.37 -4.44
C VAL A 50 11.73 11.77 -5.87
N ASP A 51 12.99 11.59 -6.29
CA ASP A 51 13.45 11.89 -7.65
C ASP A 51 12.70 11.07 -8.71
N ALA A 52 12.40 9.80 -8.43
CA ALA A 52 11.62 8.95 -9.33
C ALA A 52 10.18 9.45 -9.50
N ILE A 53 9.51 9.86 -8.41
CA ILE A 53 8.15 10.43 -8.45
C ILE A 53 8.16 11.74 -9.22
N VAL A 54 9.10 12.64 -8.93
CA VAL A 54 9.25 13.92 -9.65
C VAL A 54 9.53 13.68 -11.13
N GLY A 55 10.41 12.71 -11.44
CA GLY A 55 10.73 12.32 -12.81
C GLY A 55 9.52 11.74 -13.55
N ALA A 56 8.72 10.90 -12.90
CA ALA A 56 7.48 10.36 -13.46
C ALA A 56 6.47 11.46 -13.74
N ALA A 57 6.21 12.35 -12.77
CA ALA A 57 5.29 13.48 -12.93
C ALA A 57 5.72 14.42 -14.07
N ARG A 58 7.02 14.78 -14.14
CA ARG A 58 7.55 15.65 -15.21
C ARG A 58 7.49 15.03 -16.61
N ARG A 59 7.56 13.70 -16.70
CA ARG A 59 7.46 12.95 -17.96
C ARG A 59 6.06 12.41 -18.22
N GLU A 60 5.07 12.82 -17.42
CA GLU A 60 3.68 12.35 -17.51
C GLU A 60 3.56 10.81 -17.51
N ARG A 61 4.43 10.15 -16.73
CA ARG A 61 4.35 8.71 -16.47
C ARG A 61 3.43 8.42 -15.29
N GLY A 62 2.93 7.19 -15.24
CA GLY A 62 2.04 6.75 -14.18
C GLY A 62 2.69 6.81 -12.80
N VAL A 63 1.98 7.38 -11.83
CA VAL A 63 2.26 7.28 -10.40
C VAL A 63 1.04 6.65 -9.74
N VAL A 64 1.12 5.34 -9.53
CA VAL A 64 0.04 4.52 -8.98
C VAL A 64 0.24 4.38 -7.49
N VAL A 65 -0.73 4.82 -6.69
CA VAL A 65 -0.70 4.66 -5.23
C VAL A 65 -1.66 3.57 -4.80
N MET A 66 -1.19 2.64 -3.99
CA MET A 66 -1.96 1.54 -3.45
C MET A 66 -2.16 1.76 -1.95
N LEU A 67 -3.39 1.75 -1.47
CA LEU A 67 -3.75 2.20 -0.13
C LEU A 67 -4.34 1.06 0.70
N GLY A 68 -3.90 0.96 1.95
CA GLY A 68 -4.63 0.28 3.02
C GLY A 68 -5.30 1.26 3.98
N GLY A 69 -6.18 0.73 4.84
CA GLY A 69 -7.07 1.53 5.70
C GLY A 69 -6.39 2.55 6.60
N HIS A 70 -5.18 2.25 7.07
CA HIS A 70 -4.44 3.12 7.98
C HIS A 70 -4.09 4.47 7.37
N ILE A 71 -3.94 4.56 6.04
CA ILE A 71 -3.62 5.83 5.37
C ILE A 71 -4.77 6.83 5.52
N VAL A 72 -6.01 6.38 5.34
CA VAL A 72 -7.18 7.22 5.48
C VAL A 72 -7.45 7.52 6.96
N LYS A 73 -7.42 6.49 7.81
CA LYS A 73 -7.65 6.61 9.26
C LYS A 73 -6.70 7.61 9.96
N THR A 74 -5.46 7.76 9.46
CA THR A 74 -4.47 8.69 10.03
C THR A 74 -4.57 10.12 9.48
N GLY A 75 -5.59 10.42 8.68
CA GLY A 75 -5.85 11.77 8.18
C GLY A 75 -4.98 12.21 7.01
N LEU A 76 -4.41 11.27 6.24
CA LEU A 76 -3.53 11.59 5.12
C LEU A 76 -4.27 11.88 3.79
N ALA A 77 -5.60 11.76 3.77
CA ALA A 77 -6.40 12.03 2.58
C ALA A 77 -6.15 13.41 1.95
N PRO A 78 -6.09 14.54 2.71
CA PRO A 78 -5.80 15.86 2.13
C PRO A 78 -4.46 15.92 1.39
N VAL A 79 -3.45 15.19 1.86
CA VAL A 79 -2.12 15.13 1.22
C VAL A 79 -2.21 14.39 -0.12
N LEU A 80 -2.92 13.27 -0.16
CA LEU A 80 -3.14 12.51 -1.41
C LEU A 80 -3.95 13.33 -2.42
N ILE A 81 -4.99 14.03 -1.96
CA ILE A 81 -5.81 14.90 -2.80
C ILE A 81 -4.98 16.06 -3.36
N ASP A 82 -4.11 16.70 -2.56
CA ASP A 82 -3.22 17.74 -3.07
C ASP A 82 -2.25 17.20 -4.14
N LEU A 83 -1.70 15.99 -3.95
CA LEU A 83 -0.86 15.36 -4.96
C LEU A 83 -1.63 14.99 -6.25
N MET A 84 -2.90 14.63 -6.16
CA MET A 84 -3.79 14.48 -7.32
C MET A 84 -4.04 15.81 -8.02
N ARG A 85 -4.32 16.89 -7.27
CA ARG A 85 -4.50 18.26 -7.84
C ARG A 85 -3.25 18.74 -8.58
N ARG A 86 -2.07 18.39 -8.08
CA ARG A 86 -0.78 18.66 -8.74
C ARG A 86 -0.47 17.73 -9.91
N ARG A 87 -1.37 16.81 -10.26
CA ARG A 87 -1.19 15.77 -11.29
C ARG A 87 0.01 14.86 -11.04
N VAL A 88 0.41 14.72 -9.76
CA VAL A 88 1.47 13.80 -9.37
C VAL A 88 0.93 12.38 -9.32
N ILE A 89 -0.16 12.15 -8.57
CA ILE A 89 -0.82 10.84 -8.51
C ILE A 89 -1.74 10.69 -9.72
N THR A 90 -1.61 9.57 -10.44
CA THR A 90 -2.38 9.31 -11.67
C THR A 90 -3.33 8.13 -11.54
N HIS A 91 -3.25 7.34 -10.45
CA HIS A 91 -4.20 6.26 -10.14
C HIS A 91 -4.18 5.98 -8.65
N VAL A 92 -5.36 5.79 -8.05
CA VAL A 92 -5.51 5.36 -6.65
C VAL A 92 -6.11 3.95 -6.62
N ALA A 93 -5.46 3.00 -5.98
CA ALA A 93 -5.97 1.65 -5.79
C ALA A 93 -6.11 1.36 -4.29
N MET A 94 -7.28 0.95 -3.83
CA MET A 94 -7.60 0.80 -2.41
C MET A 94 -7.93 -0.67 -2.12
N ASN A 95 -7.58 -1.16 -0.93
CA ASN A 95 -8.29 -2.31 -0.38
C ASN A 95 -9.64 -1.87 0.19
N GLY A 96 -10.53 -2.82 0.50
CA GLY A 96 -11.87 -2.48 0.98
C GLY A 96 -11.88 -1.68 2.28
N SER A 97 -10.98 -1.99 3.24
CA SER A 97 -10.84 -1.21 4.48
C SER A 97 -10.55 0.27 4.22
N ALA A 98 -9.67 0.61 3.28
CA ALA A 98 -9.42 2.00 2.92
C ALA A 98 -10.66 2.68 2.34
N SER A 99 -11.43 1.98 1.50
CA SER A 99 -12.66 2.54 0.94
C SER A 99 -13.75 2.79 1.99
N ILE A 100 -13.84 1.92 3.01
CA ILE A 100 -14.79 2.08 4.12
C ILE A 100 -14.42 3.29 4.97
N HIS A 101 -13.16 3.41 5.39
CA HIS A 101 -12.69 4.56 6.16
C HIS A 101 -12.90 5.88 5.40
N ASP A 102 -12.68 5.87 4.09
CA ASP A 102 -12.88 7.05 3.23
C ASP A 102 -14.35 7.44 3.14
N PHE A 103 -15.21 6.45 2.92
CA PHE A 103 -16.67 6.63 2.86
C PHE A 103 -17.20 7.18 4.19
N GLU A 104 -16.84 6.57 5.32
CA GLU A 104 -17.32 6.97 6.64
C GLU A 104 -16.85 8.37 7.04
N ILE A 105 -15.60 8.73 6.78
CA ILE A 105 -15.11 10.10 7.02
C ILE A 105 -15.89 11.10 6.17
N ALA A 106 -16.11 10.82 4.89
CA ALA A 106 -16.86 11.72 4.00
C ALA A 106 -18.30 11.91 4.46
N ARG A 107 -18.96 10.80 4.78
CA ARG A 107 -20.41 10.73 5.02
C ARG A 107 -20.80 11.09 6.46
N PHE A 108 -20.03 10.64 7.44
CA PHE A 108 -20.36 10.73 8.87
C PHE A 108 -19.32 11.50 9.70
N GLY A 109 -18.21 11.90 9.09
CA GLY A 109 -17.17 12.70 9.72
C GLY A 109 -16.32 11.97 10.77
N GLY A 110 -16.50 10.65 10.88
CA GLY A 110 -15.74 9.79 11.78
C GLY A 110 -15.67 8.38 11.23
N THR A 111 -14.63 7.65 11.63
CA THR A 111 -14.44 6.24 11.27
C THR A 111 -13.60 5.55 12.36
N SER A 112 -13.47 4.23 12.30
CA SER A 112 -12.83 3.37 13.30
C SER A 112 -13.62 3.24 14.60
N GLU A 113 -14.32 2.12 14.71
CA GLU A 113 -14.97 1.67 15.94
C GLU A 113 -14.01 1.00 16.93
N ASP A 114 -14.49 0.78 18.16
CA ASP A 114 -13.79 -0.03 19.16
C ASP A 114 -13.98 -1.52 18.86
N VAL A 115 -12.97 -2.12 18.24
CA VAL A 115 -12.96 -3.53 17.86
C VAL A 115 -13.15 -4.46 19.06
N ALA A 116 -12.51 -4.16 20.20
CA ALA A 116 -12.54 -5.06 21.35
C ALA A 116 -13.94 -5.08 21.99
N ALA A 117 -14.57 -3.90 22.09
CA ALA A 117 -15.94 -3.79 22.55
C ALA A 117 -16.93 -4.50 21.59
N GLY A 118 -16.84 -4.22 20.30
CA GLY A 118 -17.77 -4.75 19.31
C GLY A 118 -17.65 -6.26 19.07
N LEU A 119 -16.45 -6.83 19.20
CA LEU A 119 -16.27 -8.29 19.13
C LEU A 119 -16.94 -9.02 20.31
N ARG A 120 -17.07 -8.35 21.46
CA ARG A 120 -17.65 -8.96 22.67
C ARG A 120 -19.17 -9.14 22.56
N ASP A 121 -19.86 -8.19 21.93
CA ASP A 121 -21.32 -8.19 21.80
C ASP A 121 -21.84 -8.45 20.38
N GLY A 122 -20.94 -8.57 19.40
CA GLY A 122 -21.25 -8.85 18.00
C GLY A 122 -21.60 -7.61 17.18
N SER A 123 -21.44 -6.40 17.73
CA SER A 123 -21.71 -5.15 17.01
C SER A 123 -20.56 -4.70 16.08
N PHE A 124 -19.38 -5.33 16.16
CA PHE A 124 -18.23 -4.95 15.34
C PHE A 124 -18.54 -5.02 13.84
N GLY A 125 -18.47 -3.87 13.17
CA GLY A 125 -18.72 -3.75 11.74
C GLY A 125 -20.19 -3.82 11.32
N MET A 126 -21.13 -3.63 12.26
CA MET A 126 -22.58 -3.75 12.03
C MET A 126 -23.28 -2.40 11.80
N ALA A 127 -22.55 -1.35 11.42
CA ALA A 127 -23.14 -0.06 11.07
C ALA A 127 -24.06 -0.19 9.84
N ASP A 128 -25.36 0.04 10.04
CA ASP A 128 -26.40 -0.15 9.04
C ASP A 128 -26.24 0.80 7.86
N GLU A 129 -26.02 2.10 8.11
CA GLU A 129 -25.87 3.10 7.04
C GLU A 129 -24.64 2.83 6.16
N THR A 130 -23.46 2.56 6.76
CA THR A 130 -22.25 2.21 6.01
C THR A 130 -22.48 0.95 5.15
N GLY A 131 -22.99 -0.12 5.78
CA GLY A 131 -23.21 -1.39 5.12
C GLY A 131 -24.25 -1.31 3.99
N ARG A 132 -25.40 -0.70 4.26
CA ARG A 132 -26.47 -0.54 3.28
C ARG A 132 -26.06 0.36 2.11
N GLU A 133 -25.59 1.59 2.37
CA GLU A 133 -25.30 2.58 1.33
C GLU A 133 -24.20 2.09 0.37
N MET A 134 -23.12 1.48 0.89
CA MET A 134 -22.04 0.94 0.05
C MET A 134 -22.50 -0.27 -0.78
N ASN A 135 -23.28 -1.20 -0.20
CA ASN A 135 -23.78 -2.36 -0.94
C ASN A 135 -24.80 -1.98 -2.02
N GLU A 136 -25.69 -1.03 -1.73
CA GLU A 136 -26.60 -0.47 -2.73
C GLU A 136 -25.83 0.17 -3.89
N ALA A 137 -24.75 0.89 -3.58
CA ALA A 137 -23.85 1.41 -4.60
C ALA A 137 -23.29 0.26 -5.45
N PHE A 138 -22.70 -0.79 -4.86
CA PHE A 138 -22.16 -1.92 -5.62
C PHE A 138 -23.19 -2.61 -6.52
N ILE A 139 -24.41 -2.81 -6.02
CA ILE A 139 -25.51 -3.41 -6.81
C ILE A 139 -25.82 -2.55 -8.03
N ARG A 140 -25.90 -1.23 -7.85
CA ARG A 140 -26.07 -0.28 -8.96
C ARG A 140 -24.87 -0.34 -9.92
N GLY A 141 -23.65 -0.28 -9.41
CA GLY A 141 -22.42 -0.32 -10.19
C GLY A 141 -22.31 -1.58 -11.05
N SER A 142 -22.69 -2.74 -10.52
CA SER A 142 -22.71 -3.99 -11.28
C SER A 142 -23.71 -3.93 -12.46
N ARG A 143 -24.91 -3.39 -12.24
CA ARG A 143 -25.92 -3.17 -13.30
C ARG A 143 -25.45 -2.16 -14.35
N GLU A 144 -24.70 -1.15 -13.93
CA GLU A 144 -24.20 -0.06 -14.78
C GLU A 144 -22.80 -0.33 -15.36
N TYR A 145 -22.26 -1.54 -15.19
CA TYR A 145 -20.95 -1.95 -15.68
C TYR A 145 -19.75 -1.15 -15.12
N GLN A 146 -19.92 -0.53 -13.95
CA GLN A 146 -18.91 0.28 -13.28
C GLN A 146 -18.01 -0.55 -12.34
N GLY A 147 -16.81 -0.04 -12.10
CA GLY A 147 -15.92 -0.56 -11.08
C GLY A 147 -16.31 -0.11 -9.67
N MET A 148 -15.84 -0.81 -8.65
CA MET A 148 -16.20 -0.57 -7.24
C MET A 148 -15.82 0.84 -6.77
N GLY A 149 -14.61 1.30 -7.07
CA GLY A 149 -14.13 2.64 -6.71
C GLY A 149 -14.91 3.75 -7.40
N GLU A 150 -15.16 3.61 -8.71
CA GLU A 150 -16.00 4.57 -9.45
C GLU A 150 -17.42 4.63 -8.87
N THR A 151 -18.00 3.48 -8.59
CA THR A 151 -19.36 3.36 -8.08
C THR A 151 -19.52 4.05 -6.71
N LEU A 152 -18.56 3.86 -5.80
CA LEU A 152 -18.54 4.53 -4.51
C LEU A 152 -18.33 6.03 -4.66
N ALA A 153 -17.40 6.46 -5.50
CA ALA A 153 -17.17 7.89 -5.71
C ALA A 153 -18.39 8.61 -6.31
N ARG A 154 -19.10 7.97 -7.25
CA ARG A 154 -20.38 8.48 -7.78
C ARG A 154 -21.47 8.52 -6.71
N ALA A 155 -21.52 7.53 -5.82
CA ALA A 155 -22.47 7.54 -4.70
C ALA A 155 -22.19 8.70 -3.74
N LEU A 156 -20.92 8.94 -3.40
CA LEU A 156 -20.49 10.08 -2.59
C LEU A 156 -20.79 11.41 -3.27
N ASP A 157 -20.51 11.56 -4.56
CA ASP A 157 -20.77 12.80 -5.31
C ASP A 157 -22.29 13.11 -5.37
N ALA A 158 -23.11 12.09 -5.60
CA ALA A 158 -24.56 12.23 -5.54
C ALA A 158 -25.06 12.58 -4.12
N ALA A 159 -24.47 11.99 -3.07
CA ALA A 159 -24.80 12.33 -1.69
C ALA A 159 -24.41 13.78 -1.35
N ASP A 160 -23.26 14.25 -1.83
CA ASP A 160 -22.78 15.63 -1.64
C ASP A 160 -23.71 16.65 -2.30
N ALA A 161 -24.18 16.36 -3.52
CA ALA A 161 -25.14 17.19 -4.22
C ALA A 161 -26.48 17.36 -3.46
N ASN A 162 -26.80 16.43 -2.54
CA ASN A 162 -27.97 16.47 -1.67
C ASN A 162 -27.64 16.97 -0.24
N GLY A 163 -26.42 17.43 0.03
CA GLY A 163 -25.99 17.93 1.33
C GLY A 163 -25.86 16.85 2.41
N LEU A 164 -25.60 15.60 2.02
CA LEU A 164 -25.54 14.45 2.94
C LEU A 164 -24.13 14.11 3.42
N LEU A 165 -23.08 14.73 2.86
CA LEU A 165 -21.70 14.53 3.31
C LEU A 165 -21.32 15.57 4.37
N LEU A 166 -20.67 15.12 5.45
CA LEU A 166 -20.14 16.01 6.47
C LEU A 166 -18.76 16.58 6.11
N HIS A 167 -17.91 15.76 5.47
CA HIS A 167 -16.54 16.14 5.08
C HIS A 167 -16.19 15.67 3.66
N PRO A 168 -16.89 16.16 2.61
CA PRO A 168 -16.61 15.79 1.22
C PRO A 168 -15.16 16.07 0.79
N GLU A 169 -14.54 17.10 1.37
CA GLU A 169 -13.15 17.51 1.10
C GLU A 169 -12.09 16.52 1.60
N LEU A 170 -12.49 15.59 2.47
CA LEU A 170 -11.59 14.58 3.06
C LEU A 170 -11.70 13.21 2.38
N SER A 171 -12.57 13.03 1.37
CA SER A 171 -12.68 11.78 0.63
C SER A 171 -11.69 11.72 -0.54
N VAL A 172 -10.81 10.72 -0.49
CA VAL A 172 -9.93 10.34 -1.59
C VAL A 172 -10.75 9.85 -2.79
N LEU A 173 -11.81 9.05 -2.57
CA LEU A 173 -12.68 8.56 -3.65
C LEU A 173 -13.34 9.72 -4.40
N LEU A 174 -14.00 10.62 -3.66
CA LEU A 174 -14.67 11.78 -4.24
C LEU A 174 -13.68 12.77 -4.88
N GLY A 175 -12.56 13.03 -4.19
CA GLY A 175 -11.49 13.88 -4.69
C GLY A 175 -10.89 13.36 -6.00
N ALA A 176 -10.63 12.06 -6.09
CA ALA A 176 -10.12 11.44 -7.31
C ALA A 176 -11.13 11.51 -8.45
N TYR A 177 -12.42 11.21 -8.19
CA TYR A 177 -13.49 11.32 -9.18
C TYR A 177 -13.63 12.74 -9.75
N ARG A 178 -13.61 13.77 -8.89
CA ARG A 178 -13.70 15.18 -9.32
C ARG A 178 -12.47 15.67 -10.08
N LEU A 179 -11.32 15.02 -9.89
CA LEU A 179 -10.06 15.35 -10.56
C LEU A 179 -9.78 14.47 -11.78
N ASP A 180 -10.72 13.59 -12.17
CA ASP A 180 -10.57 12.63 -13.26
C ASP A 180 -9.35 11.70 -13.05
N VAL A 181 -9.09 11.31 -11.80
CA VAL A 181 -8.06 10.33 -11.42
C VAL A 181 -8.73 8.97 -11.25
N PRO A 182 -8.38 7.95 -12.06
CA PRO A 182 -8.92 6.61 -11.93
C PRO A 182 -8.72 6.05 -10.52
N THR A 183 -9.80 5.51 -9.95
CA THR A 183 -9.78 4.89 -8.62
C THR A 183 -10.37 3.49 -8.66
N THR A 184 -9.67 2.54 -8.05
CA THR A 184 -10.07 1.12 -7.99
C THR A 184 -10.13 0.63 -6.55
N VAL A 185 -11.10 -0.24 -6.22
CA VAL A 185 -11.24 -0.86 -4.90
C VAL A 185 -11.24 -2.39 -5.05
N HIS A 186 -10.39 -3.04 -4.28
CA HIS A 186 -10.16 -4.48 -4.32
C HIS A 186 -10.65 -5.12 -3.02
N ALA A 187 -11.79 -5.81 -3.13
CA ALA A 187 -12.45 -6.46 -2.00
C ALA A 187 -11.68 -7.72 -1.57
N ALA A 188 -11.50 -7.87 -0.26
CA ALA A 188 -10.99 -9.06 0.38
C ALA A 188 -12.17 -9.83 1.01
N LEU A 189 -12.95 -10.54 0.19
CA LEU A 189 -14.18 -11.23 0.61
C LEU A 189 -14.06 -11.92 1.97
N GLY A 190 -14.93 -11.53 2.91
CA GLY A 190 -14.92 -11.96 4.31
C GLY A 190 -14.11 -11.07 5.28
N ALA A 191 -13.31 -10.11 4.81
CA ALA A 191 -12.51 -9.22 5.66
C ALA A 191 -13.16 -7.85 5.89
N GLU A 192 -13.89 -7.32 4.90
CA GLU A 192 -14.60 -6.03 5.05
C GLU A 192 -15.90 -6.15 5.84
N ILE A 193 -16.15 -5.16 6.71
CA ILE A 193 -17.34 -5.14 7.57
C ILE A 193 -18.67 -5.14 6.79
N ILE A 194 -18.68 -4.57 5.58
CA ILE A 194 -19.86 -4.46 4.72
C ILE A 194 -20.35 -5.82 4.20
N HIS A 195 -19.54 -6.88 4.32
CA HIS A 195 -19.92 -8.23 3.93
C HIS A 195 -20.86 -8.91 4.92
N GLN A 196 -20.89 -8.42 6.17
CA GLN A 196 -21.73 -8.96 7.24
C GLN A 196 -23.19 -8.49 7.10
N HIS A 197 -23.42 -7.42 6.33
CA HIS A 197 -24.69 -6.74 6.24
C HIS A 197 -25.74 -7.55 5.44
N PRO A 198 -27.03 -7.60 5.84
CA PRO A 198 -28.08 -8.33 5.11
C PRO A 198 -28.28 -7.89 3.65
N ALA A 199 -27.93 -6.64 3.33
CA ALA A 199 -27.97 -6.10 1.97
C ALA A 199 -26.76 -6.52 1.10
N ALA A 200 -25.79 -7.26 1.65
CA ALA A 200 -24.59 -7.62 0.93
C ALA A 200 -24.89 -8.51 -0.28
N SER A 201 -24.40 -8.11 -1.45
CA SER A 201 -24.50 -8.89 -2.68
C SER A 201 -23.12 -9.34 -3.13
N GLY A 202 -22.75 -10.59 -2.81
CA GLY A 202 -21.47 -11.16 -3.22
C GLY A 202 -21.23 -11.11 -4.73
N ALA A 203 -22.30 -11.24 -5.53
CA ALA A 203 -22.24 -11.08 -6.98
C ALA A 203 -21.85 -9.66 -7.39
N ALA A 204 -22.48 -8.64 -6.79
CA ALA A 204 -22.19 -7.24 -7.11
C ALA A 204 -20.79 -6.82 -6.62
N ILE A 205 -20.41 -7.23 -5.41
CA ILE A 205 -19.07 -7.00 -4.85
C ILE A 205 -18.00 -7.64 -5.74
N GLY A 206 -18.18 -8.91 -6.11
CA GLY A 206 -17.25 -9.63 -6.98
C GLY A 206 -17.14 -9.03 -8.38
N ASP A 207 -18.28 -8.68 -9.00
CA ASP A 207 -18.30 -8.08 -10.34
C ASP A 207 -17.62 -6.70 -10.36
N THR A 208 -18.02 -5.79 -9.47
CA THR A 208 -17.47 -4.43 -9.41
C THR A 208 -15.98 -4.42 -9.04
N SER A 209 -15.55 -5.29 -8.12
CA SER A 209 -14.13 -5.40 -7.74
C SER A 209 -13.28 -6.02 -8.86
N HIS A 210 -13.80 -7.01 -9.59
CA HIS A 210 -13.10 -7.61 -10.73
C HIS A 210 -12.96 -6.65 -11.92
N ARG A 211 -13.95 -5.78 -12.14
CA ARG A 211 -13.84 -4.68 -13.12
C ARG A 211 -12.71 -3.73 -12.76
N ASP A 212 -12.62 -3.37 -11.49
CA ASP A 212 -11.53 -2.56 -10.96
C ASP A 212 -10.16 -3.22 -11.08
N PHE A 213 -10.09 -4.55 -10.90
CA PHE A 213 -8.87 -5.31 -11.18
C PHE A 213 -8.39 -5.15 -12.63
N ARG A 214 -9.30 -5.21 -13.61
CA ARG A 214 -8.97 -4.98 -15.02
C ARG A 214 -8.55 -3.53 -15.30
N ARG A 215 -9.23 -2.56 -14.67
CA ARG A 215 -8.87 -1.14 -14.78
C ARG A 215 -7.49 -0.86 -14.21
N LEU A 216 -7.16 -1.42 -13.06
CA LEU A 216 -5.82 -1.33 -12.50
C LEU A 216 -4.78 -1.92 -13.47
N ALA A 217 -5.01 -3.12 -14.02
CA ALA A 217 -4.11 -3.72 -15.00
C ALA A 217 -3.88 -2.81 -16.23
N HIS A 218 -4.91 -2.10 -16.69
CA HIS A 218 -4.76 -1.08 -17.73
C HIS A 218 -3.91 0.11 -17.26
N SER A 219 -4.22 0.72 -16.11
CA SER A 219 -3.46 1.86 -15.58
C SER A 219 -1.97 1.55 -15.39
N LEU A 220 -1.62 0.30 -15.06
CA LEU A 220 -0.23 -0.13 -14.89
C LEU A 220 0.59 -0.05 -16.19
N THR A 221 -0.01 -0.01 -17.38
CA THR A 221 0.77 0.17 -18.63
C THR A 221 1.48 1.51 -18.67
N ASN A 222 0.95 2.53 -17.98
CA ASN A 222 1.54 3.87 -17.89
C ASN A 222 2.81 3.91 -17.01
N LEU A 223 3.17 2.80 -16.36
CA LEU A 223 4.40 2.71 -15.59
C LEU A 223 5.65 2.57 -16.48
N ASP A 224 5.51 2.11 -17.72
CA ASP A 224 6.65 1.75 -18.57
C ASP A 224 7.60 2.93 -18.74
N ASP A 225 8.89 2.64 -18.58
CA ASP A 225 9.97 3.60 -18.80
C ASP A 225 9.83 4.87 -17.93
N GLY A 226 9.90 4.64 -16.62
CA GLY A 226 10.07 5.70 -15.62
C GLY A 226 8.83 6.12 -14.86
N GLY A 227 7.80 5.27 -14.76
CA GLY A 227 6.70 5.43 -13.80
C GLY A 227 7.03 4.94 -12.40
N VAL A 228 6.08 5.09 -11.47
CA VAL A 228 6.22 4.74 -10.06
C VAL A 228 4.97 4.02 -9.54
N VAL A 229 5.17 2.98 -8.72
CA VAL A 229 4.13 2.38 -7.89
C VAL A 229 4.50 2.47 -6.42
N LEU A 230 3.56 2.93 -5.59
CA LEU A 230 3.73 3.09 -4.15
C LEU A 230 2.74 2.18 -3.40
N ASN A 231 3.22 1.31 -2.52
CA ASN A 231 2.40 0.58 -1.56
C ASN A 231 2.37 1.33 -0.23
N LEU A 232 1.20 1.86 0.15
CA LEU A 232 0.97 2.66 1.34
C LEU A 232 0.04 1.90 2.29
N GLY A 233 0.60 1.19 3.27
CA GLY A 233 -0.15 0.63 4.40
C GLY A 233 -1.02 -0.60 4.09
N SER A 234 -0.69 -1.39 3.06
CA SER A 234 -1.34 -2.67 2.76
C SER A 234 -0.32 -3.81 2.71
N ALA A 235 -0.38 -4.71 3.70
CA ALA A 235 0.60 -5.77 3.86
C ALA A 235 0.42 -6.94 2.89
N VAL A 236 -0.82 -7.21 2.45
CA VAL A 236 -1.17 -8.44 1.70
C VAL A 236 -2.03 -8.13 0.48
N ILE A 237 -3.21 -7.55 0.66
CA ILE A 237 -4.22 -7.45 -0.41
C ILE A 237 -3.69 -6.68 -1.62
N MET A 238 -3.18 -5.46 -1.42
CA MET A 238 -2.70 -4.67 -2.55
C MET A 238 -1.43 -5.23 -3.20
N PRO A 239 -0.41 -5.70 -2.46
CA PRO A 239 0.72 -6.42 -3.06
C PRO A 239 0.31 -7.60 -3.95
N GLU A 240 -0.63 -8.43 -3.49
CA GLU A 240 -1.11 -9.58 -4.25
C GLU A 240 -1.88 -9.15 -5.51
N VAL A 241 -2.81 -8.20 -5.37
CA VAL A 241 -3.55 -7.62 -6.51
C VAL A 241 -2.61 -7.01 -7.55
N PHE A 242 -1.64 -6.21 -7.11
CA PHE A 242 -0.66 -5.56 -7.98
C PHE A 242 0.12 -6.54 -8.82
N LEU A 243 0.64 -7.61 -8.21
CA LEU A 243 1.46 -8.58 -8.93
C LEU A 243 0.67 -9.25 -10.06
N LYS A 244 -0.61 -9.56 -9.83
CA LYS A 244 -1.49 -10.16 -10.84
C LYS A 244 -1.88 -9.14 -11.91
N ALA A 245 -2.20 -7.91 -11.53
CA ALA A 245 -2.51 -6.83 -12.47
C ALA A 245 -1.31 -6.49 -13.37
N LEU A 246 -0.09 -6.43 -12.80
CA LEU A 246 1.16 -6.21 -13.52
C LEU A 246 1.45 -7.36 -14.49
N THR A 247 1.16 -8.59 -14.08
CA THR A 247 1.32 -9.77 -14.94
C THR A 247 0.41 -9.67 -16.16
N ILE A 248 -0.85 -9.25 -15.99
CA ILE A 248 -1.78 -9.00 -17.10
C ILE A 248 -1.26 -7.89 -18.00
N ALA A 249 -0.84 -6.75 -17.43
CA ALA A 249 -0.28 -5.64 -18.19
C ALA A 249 0.90 -6.11 -19.07
N ARG A 250 1.83 -6.87 -18.49
CA ARG A 250 2.98 -7.45 -19.19
C ARG A 250 2.62 -8.47 -20.24
N ASN A 251 1.68 -9.37 -19.93
CA ASN A 251 1.25 -10.39 -20.87
C ASN A 251 0.64 -9.76 -22.14
N LEU A 252 -0.12 -8.68 -21.98
CA LEU A 252 -0.77 -7.97 -23.09
C LEU A 252 0.14 -6.98 -23.82
N ASN A 253 1.32 -6.65 -23.29
CA ASN A 253 2.20 -5.58 -23.82
C ASN A 253 3.66 -6.01 -23.99
N GLU A 254 3.89 -7.26 -24.42
CA GLU A 254 5.24 -7.78 -24.75
C GLU A 254 6.24 -7.61 -23.59
N GLY A 255 5.78 -7.91 -22.37
CA GLY A 255 6.58 -7.81 -21.16
C GLY A 255 6.73 -6.39 -20.58
N ARG A 256 6.01 -5.39 -21.08
CA ARG A 256 5.93 -4.02 -20.51
C ARG A 256 4.76 -3.89 -19.52
N PRO A 257 4.86 -3.12 -18.43
CA PRO A 257 5.89 -2.11 -18.14
C PRO A 257 7.21 -2.68 -17.59
N ARG A 258 8.30 -2.01 -17.95
CA ARG A 258 9.69 -2.18 -17.51
C ARG A 258 10.25 -0.85 -17.00
N ASN A 259 11.42 -0.88 -16.35
CA ASN A 259 12.17 0.31 -15.94
C ASN A 259 11.35 1.33 -15.12
N PHE A 260 10.55 0.84 -14.17
CA PHE A 260 9.77 1.67 -13.25
C PHE A 260 10.22 1.45 -11.80
N VAL A 261 9.91 2.39 -10.92
CA VAL A 261 10.25 2.30 -9.49
C VAL A 261 9.07 1.77 -8.70
N SER A 262 9.31 0.80 -7.82
CA SER A 262 8.34 0.35 -6.82
C SER A 262 8.83 0.69 -5.42
N CYS A 263 7.99 1.30 -4.60
CA CYS A 263 8.31 1.60 -3.20
C CYS A 263 7.22 1.04 -2.29
N ASP A 264 7.64 0.30 -1.26
CA ASP A 264 6.77 -0.12 -0.17
C ASP A 264 7.03 0.78 1.04
N LEU A 265 5.97 1.38 1.58
CA LEU A 265 5.96 2.25 2.75
C LEU A 265 5.09 1.67 3.88
N ASP A 266 4.87 0.35 3.89
CA ASP A 266 4.19 -0.35 4.99
C ASP A 266 5.10 -0.51 6.23
N MET A 267 4.46 -0.70 7.39
CA MET A 267 5.09 -0.65 8.71
C MET A 267 5.67 -2.00 9.17
N GLN A 268 5.36 -3.11 8.49
CA GLN A 268 5.75 -4.47 8.87
C GLN A 268 7.17 -4.81 8.39
N ARG A 269 8.22 -4.46 9.16
CA ARG A 269 9.62 -4.81 8.82
C ARG A 269 10.45 -5.26 10.03
N HIS A 270 10.87 -6.53 10.05
CA HIS A 270 11.94 -7.03 10.93
C HIS A 270 13.32 -6.83 10.27
N TYR A 271 13.80 -5.59 10.23
CA TYR A 271 15.03 -5.24 9.48
C TYR A 271 16.29 -5.95 9.99
N ARG A 272 16.55 -5.93 11.30
CA ARG A 272 17.83 -6.42 11.85
C ARG A 272 18.01 -7.93 11.67
N PRO A 273 17.04 -8.80 12.01
CA PRO A 273 17.16 -10.24 11.75
C PRO A 273 17.30 -10.55 10.25
N ARG A 274 16.44 -9.95 9.41
CA ARG A 274 16.50 -10.11 7.94
C ARG A 274 17.85 -9.71 7.36
N MET A 275 18.37 -8.53 7.68
CA MET A 275 19.64 -8.08 7.12
C MET A 275 20.84 -8.81 7.72
N ASN A 276 20.92 -8.91 9.05
CA ASN A 276 22.15 -9.36 9.70
C ASN A 276 22.30 -10.88 9.78
N VAL A 277 21.21 -11.63 9.85
CA VAL A 277 21.25 -13.11 9.98
C VAL A 277 20.92 -13.76 8.64
N VAL A 278 19.88 -13.28 7.95
CA VAL A 278 19.38 -13.94 6.75
C VAL A 278 20.19 -13.52 5.51
N GLN A 279 20.30 -12.22 5.23
CA GLN A 279 20.85 -11.74 3.94
C GLN A 279 22.38 -11.52 3.94
N ARG A 280 22.92 -10.71 4.86
CA ARG A 280 24.35 -10.31 4.84
C ARG A 280 25.34 -11.47 4.94
N PRO A 281 25.13 -12.50 5.79
CA PRO A 281 26.08 -13.60 5.90
C PRO A 281 26.11 -14.53 4.68
N THR A 282 25.02 -14.57 3.89
CA THR A 282 24.86 -15.52 2.78
C THR A 282 24.91 -14.84 1.39
N LEU A 283 25.32 -13.57 1.36
CA LEU A 283 25.25 -12.68 0.20
C LEU A 283 26.24 -13.06 -0.92
N GLU A 284 27.39 -13.64 -0.56
CA GLU A 284 28.43 -14.10 -1.49
C GLU A 284 28.29 -15.60 -1.81
N SER A 285 27.93 -16.42 -0.81
CA SER A 285 27.65 -17.84 -0.95
C SER A 285 26.72 -18.34 0.16
N GLY A 286 25.94 -19.39 -0.10
CA GLY A 286 24.96 -19.95 0.83
C GLY A 286 23.52 -19.50 0.56
N LYS A 287 22.61 -19.77 1.51
CA LYS A 287 21.20 -19.37 1.45
C LYS A 287 20.71 -18.97 2.84
N GLY A 288 20.11 -17.79 2.94
CA GLY A 288 19.40 -17.35 4.15
C GLY A 288 17.94 -17.80 4.12
N TYR A 289 17.41 -18.19 5.28
CA TYR A 289 16.00 -18.50 5.47
C TYR A 289 15.46 -17.70 6.65
N GLU A 290 14.28 -17.12 6.49
CA GLU A 290 13.55 -16.42 7.55
C GLU A 290 12.33 -17.28 7.88
N ILE A 291 12.30 -17.87 9.08
CA ILE A 291 11.20 -18.72 9.55
C ILE A 291 10.67 -18.13 10.84
N THR A 292 9.41 -17.69 10.82
CA THR A 292 8.74 -17.01 11.94
C THR A 292 7.81 -17.99 12.66
N GLY A 293 7.97 -18.14 13.97
CA GLY A 293 7.12 -19.00 14.80
C GLY A 293 7.58 -19.03 16.27
N HIS A 294 6.76 -19.63 17.13
CA HIS A 294 7.05 -19.80 18.56
C HIS A 294 8.24 -20.74 18.81
N HIS A 295 9.21 -20.34 19.63
CA HIS A 295 10.49 -21.05 19.76
C HIS A 295 10.36 -22.45 20.35
N GLU A 296 9.43 -22.63 21.29
CA GLU A 296 9.09 -23.92 21.92
C GLU A 296 8.56 -24.96 20.92
N LEU A 297 8.12 -24.53 19.74
CA LEU A 297 7.74 -25.41 18.63
C LEU A 297 8.86 -25.49 17.58
N MET A 298 9.37 -24.34 17.15
CA MET A 298 10.32 -24.26 16.03
C MET A 298 11.65 -24.95 16.32
N VAL A 299 12.17 -24.81 17.55
CA VAL A 299 13.47 -25.38 17.90
C VAL A 299 13.41 -26.91 18.04
N PRO A 300 12.46 -27.50 18.79
CA PRO A 300 12.33 -28.96 18.82
C PRO A 300 12.00 -29.57 17.45
N LEU A 301 11.11 -28.95 16.67
CA LEU A 301 10.78 -29.40 15.31
C LEU A 301 12.02 -29.50 14.42
N LEU A 302 12.84 -28.44 14.39
CA LEU A 302 14.07 -28.42 13.61
C LEU A 302 15.05 -29.49 14.09
N ALA A 303 15.23 -29.63 15.40
CA ALA A 303 16.13 -30.62 15.98
C ALA A 303 15.72 -32.06 15.60
N TRP A 304 14.45 -32.41 15.77
CA TRP A 304 13.93 -33.74 15.46
C TRP A 304 13.98 -34.04 13.96
N ALA A 305 13.61 -33.08 13.11
CA ALA A 305 13.69 -33.24 11.65
C ALA A 305 15.14 -33.50 11.17
N VAL A 306 16.13 -32.85 11.81
CA VAL A 306 17.54 -33.11 11.54
C VAL A 306 17.94 -34.52 11.97
N VAL A 307 17.59 -34.95 13.19
CA VAL A 307 17.92 -36.29 13.72
C VAL A 307 17.29 -37.40 12.88
N GLU A 308 16.01 -37.27 12.53
CA GLU A 308 15.29 -38.23 11.69
C GLU A 308 15.96 -38.38 10.33
N LYS A 309 16.27 -37.26 9.68
CA LYS A 309 16.87 -37.25 8.34
C LYS A 309 18.30 -37.81 8.33
N LEU A 310 19.04 -37.65 9.43
CA LEU A 310 20.35 -38.27 9.62
C LEU A 310 20.24 -39.79 9.86
N SER A 311 19.13 -40.26 10.42
CA SER A 311 18.88 -41.67 10.73
C SER A 311 18.28 -42.46 9.55
N ALA A 312 17.77 -41.75 8.54
CA ALA A 312 17.19 -42.33 7.32
C ALA A 312 18.23 -42.73 6.24
N VAL A 313 19.47 -43.02 6.65
CA VAL A 313 20.58 -43.46 5.78
C VAL A 313 20.76 -44.97 5.90
#